data_AF-A0A239P1V1-F1
#
_entry.id   AF-A0A239P1V1-F1
#
_cell.length_a   1.000
_cell.length_b   1.000
_cell.length_c   1.000
_cell.angle_alpha   90.00
_cell.angle_beta   90.00
_cell.angle_gamma   90.00
#
_symmetry.space_group_name_H-M   'P 1'
#
loop_
_entity.id
_entity.type
_entity.pdbx_description
1 polymer ?
#
loop_
_entity_poly.entity_id
_entity_poly.type
_entity_poly.pdbx_seq_one_letter_code
_entity_poly.pdbx_strand_id
1 'polypeptide(L)'
;MKRILLPAGGALLATGLLAAGLVGTASANANPDWASDTMAKDAPTAAETAAYWTEAQGTTNNFAKATAYTTETVAASKLSSSGGYTPDGKPGVVAPIGEEKATTSVVKNVNLPKSIGKVFFLDAAGKQRWCSATSIQSKYRNLVATAGHCVYDDKANASVMDKWVFVPGYYQGKTPWGIYVGKTAYVHYDFSVYNDRDRDYAFVTVYNGVQVGGAGKEVSYADYQAYNGEKSEKAETVATFEEYDKLTQKGYVGKVED
;
A
#
# COMPACT_ATOMS: atom_id res chain seq x y z
N MET A 1 -27.55 58.90 54.47
CA MET A 1 -27.50 60.04 53.52
C MET A 1 -28.35 59.69 52.30
N LYS A 2 -28.99 60.72 51.73
CA LYS A 2 -30.09 60.68 50.74
C LYS A 2 -29.77 60.01 49.39
N ARG A 3 -30.76 59.24 48.89
CA ARG A 3 -31.31 59.11 47.51
C ARG A 3 -30.35 58.57 46.43
N ILE A 4 -30.73 57.59 45.61
CA ILE A 4 -31.68 57.74 44.48
C ILE A 4 -32.44 56.43 44.20
N LEU A 5 -33.75 56.58 44.02
CA LEU A 5 -34.68 55.63 43.40
C LEU A 5 -34.70 55.87 41.89
N LEU A 6 -34.80 54.83 41.08
CA LEU A 6 -35.73 54.81 39.93
C LEU A 6 -36.27 53.38 39.73
N PRO A 7 -37.60 53.20 39.67
CA PRO A 7 -38.27 51.91 39.55
C PRO A 7 -38.76 51.64 38.11
N ALA A 8 -38.77 50.37 37.73
CA ALA A 8 -39.69 49.76 36.76
C ALA A 8 -39.73 48.27 37.18
N GLY A 9 -40.79 47.67 37.73
CA GLY A 9 -42.21 47.86 37.45
C GLY A 9 -42.48 47.37 36.02
N GLY A 10 -42.99 46.16 35.75
CA GLY A 10 -43.40 45.05 36.60
C GLY A 10 -43.82 43.86 35.72
N ALA A 11 -44.05 42.73 36.39
CA ALA A 11 -44.89 41.60 35.99
C ALA A 11 -44.64 40.95 34.61
N LEU A 12 -44.06 39.75 34.61
CA LEU A 12 -44.69 38.57 34.00
C LEU A 12 -44.28 37.30 34.76
N LEU A 13 -45.25 36.81 35.54
CA LEU A 13 -45.69 35.43 35.69
C LEU A 13 -44.65 34.32 35.91
N ALA A 14 -44.82 33.65 37.05
CA ALA A 14 -44.36 32.30 37.29
C ALA A 14 -44.82 31.34 36.20
N THR A 15 -43.88 30.66 35.55
CA THR A 15 -44.06 29.32 35.01
C THR A 15 -42.86 28.48 35.45
N GLY A 16 -43.15 27.50 36.29
CA GLY A 16 -42.16 26.57 36.83
C GLY A 16 -41.63 25.59 35.80
N LEU A 17 -40.50 25.00 36.18
CA LEU A 17 -39.95 23.70 35.75
C LEU A 17 -40.32 23.22 34.34
N LEU A 18 -39.45 23.46 33.37
CA LEU A 18 -39.20 22.56 32.23
C LEU A 18 -37.75 22.76 31.75
N ALA A 19 -36.78 22.31 32.54
CA ALA A 19 -35.37 22.22 32.13
C ALA A 19 -34.85 20.77 32.21
N ALA A 20 -35.73 19.79 31.98
CA ALA A 20 -35.37 18.40 31.78
C ALA A 20 -35.79 18.00 30.37
N GLY A 21 -34.95 18.30 29.38
CA GLY A 21 -35.30 18.03 27.99
C GLY A 21 -34.35 18.59 26.96
N LEU A 22 -33.04 18.53 27.19
CA LEU A 22 -32.08 18.60 26.10
C LEU A 22 -30.82 17.81 26.48
N VAL A 23 -30.99 16.50 26.68
CA VAL A 23 -29.87 15.57 26.41
C VAL A 23 -29.74 15.56 24.88
N GLY A 24 -29.19 16.63 24.32
CA GLY A 24 -28.67 16.59 22.99
C GLY A 24 -27.62 15.48 23.01
N THR A 25 -27.84 14.40 22.27
CA THR A 25 -26.75 13.54 21.87
C THR A 25 -25.79 14.45 21.13
N ALA A 26 -24.77 14.95 21.82
CA ALA A 26 -23.56 15.41 21.17
C ALA A 26 -23.02 14.17 20.47
N SER A 27 -23.50 13.92 19.26
CA SER A 27 -22.71 13.20 18.29
C SER A 27 -21.50 14.09 18.13
N ALA A 28 -20.41 13.76 18.83
CA ALA A 28 -19.10 14.21 18.46
C ALA A 28 -18.90 13.69 17.03
N ASN A 29 -19.34 14.48 16.06
CA ASN A 29 -18.94 14.33 14.68
C ASN A 29 -17.51 14.86 14.68
N ALA A 30 -16.60 14.10 15.31
CA ALA A 30 -15.18 14.23 15.08
C ALA A 30 -15.04 13.91 13.60
N ASN A 31 -15.06 14.95 12.77
CA ASN A 31 -14.73 14.81 11.37
C ASN A 31 -13.38 14.09 11.38
N PRO A 32 -13.29 12.86 10.86
CA PRO A 32 -12.07 12.09 11.03
C PRO A 32 -10.95 12.90 10.39
N ASP A 33 -9.93 13.22 11.19
CA ASP A 33 -8.88 14.15 10.82
C ASP A 33 -7.88 13.41 9.93
N TRP A 34 -8.27 13.14 8.70
CA TRP A 34 -7.41 12.55 7.68
C TRP A 34 -7.01 13.62 6.68
N ALA A 35 -5.71 13.72 6.44
CA ALA A 35 -5.17 14.48 5.33
C ALA A 35 -5.13 13.59 4.10
N SER A 36 -5.35 14.17 2.91
CA SER A 36 -5.25 13.43 1.66
C SER A 36 -4.50 14.19 0.59
N ASP A 37 -3.66 13.47 -0.14
CA ASP A 37 -2.83 13.99 -1.21
C ASP A 37 -2.95 13.13 -2.47
N THR A 38 -2.89 13.78 -3.63
CA THR A 38 -2.94 13.10 -4.93
C THR A 38 -1.58 12.53 -5.28
N MET A 39 -1.56 11.27 -5.72
CA MET A 39 -0.37 10.56 -6.22
C MET A 39 -0.36 10.62 -7.76
N ALA A 40 -0.60 9.51 -8.46
CA ALA A 40 -0.79 9.56 -9.90
C ALA A 40 -2.14 10.25 -10.23
N LYS A 41 -2.06 11.41 -10.88
CA LYS A 41 -3.20 12.29 -11.15
C LYS A 41 -4.20 11.75 -12.19
N ASP A 42 -3.73 10.92 -13.11
CA ASP A 42 -4.53 10.36 -14.21
C ASP A 42 -3.98 9.00 -14.67
N ALA A 43 -4.70 8.36 -15.61
CA ALA A 43 -4.32 7.06 -16.17
C ALA A 43 -2.97 7.09 -16.92
N PRO A 44 -2.63 8.12 -17.73
CA PRO A 44 -1.30 8.25 -18.31
C PRO A 44 -0.17 8.25 -17.28
N THR A 45 -0.26 9.10 -16.24
CA THR A 45 0.76 9.12 -15.17
C THR A 45 0.82 7.80 -14.41
N ALA A 46 -0.31 7.09 -14.27
CA ALA A 46 -0.33 5.76 -13.69
C ALA A 46 0.42 4.74 -14.57
N ALA A 47 0.20 4.76 -15.88
CA ALA A 47 0.91 3.89 -16.83
C ALA A 47 2.42 4.16 -16.81
N GLU A 48 2.84 5.42 -16.82
CA GLU A 48 4.26 5.80 -16.68
C GLU A 48 4.88 5.31 -15.38
N THR A 49 4.13 5.34 -14.29
CA THR A 49 4.57 4.84 -12.98
C THR A 49 4.75 3.33 -13.01
N ALA A 50 3.79 2.58 -13.58
CA ALA A 50 3.92 1.14 -13.74
C ALA A 50 5.12 0.78 -14.64
N ALA A 51 5.27 1.47 -15.77
CA ALA A 51 6.37 1.29 -16.71
C ALA A 51 7.73 1.54 -16.06
N TYR A 52 7.86 2.55 -15.21
CA TYR A 52 9.10 2.79 -14.47
C TYR A 52 9.50 1.56 -13.63
N TRP A 53 8.57 0.91 -12.95
CA TRP A 53 8.93 -0.24 -12.10
C TRP A 53 9.25 -1.51 -12.89
N THR A 54 8.63 -1.66 -14.05
CA THR A 54 8.83 -2.80 -14.95
C THR A 54 10.05 -2.63 -15.84
N GLU A 55 10.50 -1.39 -16.04
CA GLU A 55 11.66 -1.05 -16.87
C GLU A 55 12.85 -1.94 -16.53
N ALA A 56 13.27 -2.72 -17.53
CA ALA A 56 14.45 -3.56 -17.45
C ALA A 56 15.70 -2.70 -17.69
N GLN A 57 16.62 -2.73 -16.74
CA GLN A 57 17.95 -2.14 -16.91
C GLN A 57 18.98 -3.24 -16.70
N GLY A 58 19.48 -3.80 -17.80
CA GLY A 58 20.36 -4.97 -17.80
C GLY A 58 19.59 -6.27 -17.55
N THR A 59 20.01 -7.08 -16.58
CA THR A 59 19.39 -8.39 -16.26
C THR A 59 18.25 -8.30 -15.23
N THR A 60 17.88 -7.10 -14.80
CA THR A 60 16.96 -6.89 -13.69
C THR A 60 16.05 -5.67 -13.92
N ASN A 61 14.90 -5.64 -13.23
CA ASN A 61 13.99 -4.49 -13.22
C ASN A 61 14.17 -3.62 -11.96
N ASN A 62 13.49 -2.49 -11.93
CA ASN A 62 13.54 -1.54 -10.81
C ASN A 62 12.96 -2.11 -9.50
N PHE A 63 12.02 -3.07 -9.58
CA PHE A 63 11.53 -3.77 -8.38
C PHE A 63 12.65 -4.49 -7.60
N ALA A 64 13.55 -5.18 -8.30
CA ALA A 64 14.62 -5.94 -7.66
C ALA A 64 15.73 -5.06 -7.06
N LYS A 65 15.85 -3.81 -7.51
CA LYS A 65 16.81 -2.82 -6.97
C LYS A 65 16.31 -2.16 -5.68
N ALA A 66 15.00 -2.18 -5.43
CA ALA A 66 14.41 -1.52 -4.29
C ALA A 66 14.90 -2.14 -2.96
N THR A 67 15.19 -1.26 -2.00
CA THR A 67 15.65 -1.66 -0.65
C THR A 67 14.54 -1.49 0.38
N ALA A 68 14.60 -2.26 1.47
CA ALA A 68 13.58 -2.13 2.52
C ALA A 68 13.60 -0.71 3.09
N TYR A 69 12.43 -0.08 3.18
CA TYR A 69 12.30 1.19 3.87
C TYR A 69 12.15 0.91 5.37
N THR A 70 13.27 0.99 6.08
CA THR A 70 13.30 0.85 7.52
C THR A 70 13.54 2.21 8.13
N THR A 71 12.57 2.73 8.87
CA THR A 71 12.84 3.72 9.90
C THR A 71 13.52 2.95 11.03
N GLU A 72 14.85 3.07 11.10
CA GLU A 72 15.75 2.48 12.10
C GLU A 72 15.07 2.20 13.45
N THR A 73 14.63 0.96 13.69
CA THR A 73 14.91 0.38 15.00
C THR A 73 16.37 -0.02 14.90
N VAL A 74 17.28 0.80 15.44
CA VAL A 74 18.63 0.36 15.77
C VAL A 74 18.46 -1.03 16.35
N ALA A 75 19.03 -2.06 15.72
CA ALA A 75 18.82 -3.45 16.10
C ALA A 75 18.87 -3.51 17.62
N ALA A 76 17.71 -3.70 18.27
CA ALA A 76 17.65 -3.68 19.72
C ALA A 76 18.71 -4.68 20.15
N SER A 77 19.62 -4.24 21.04
CA SER A 77 20.64 -5.12 21.59
C SER A 77 19.93 -6.41 21.94
N LYS A 78 20.43 -7.56 21.43
CA LYS A 78 19.89 -8.88 21.76
C LYS A 78 19.48 -8.86 23.22
N LEU A 79 18.23 -9.19 23.51
CA LEU A 79 17.67 -9.19 24.86
C LEU A 79 18.60 -10.01 25.76
N SER A 80 19.51 -9.33 26.45
CA SER A 80 20.49 -9.94 27.34
C SER A 80 19.87 -9.89 28.71
N SER A 81 19.08 -10.90 29.02
CA SER A 81 18.62 -11.12 30.40
C SER A 81 19.82 -11.55 31.24
N SER A 82 20.50 -10.60 31.88
CA SER A 82 21.52 -10.87 32.90
C SER A 82 20.92 -11.00 34.31
N GLY A 83 19.59 -10.93 34.43
CA GLY A 83 18.85 -11.16 35.67
C GLY A 83 18.26 -12.56 35.68
N GLY A 84 18.64 -13.38 36.66
CA GLY A 84 17.96 -14.63 36.93
C GLY A 84 16.54 -14.38 37.45
N TYR A 85 15.55 -14.93 36.75
CA TYR A 85 14.19 -15.05 37.27
C TYR A 85 14.23 -15.86 38.57
N THR A 86 13.58 -15.36 39.64
CA THR A 86 13.36 -16.12 40.87
C THR A 86 11.93 -16.65 40.83
N PRO A 87 11.72 -17.94 40.54
CA PRO A 87 10.38 -18.51 40.46
C PRO A 87 9.72 -18.54 41.84
N ASP A 88 8.54 -17.94 41.93
CA ASP A 88 7.63 -17.90 43.07
C ASP A 88 6.75 -19.16 43.18
N GLY A 89 7.16 -20.26 42.55
CA GLY A 89 6.44 -21.53 42.49
C GLY A 89 7.34 -22.77 42.47
N LYS A 90 6.75 -23.95 42.73
CA LYS A 90 7.45 -25.23 42.61
C LYS A 90 7.97 -25.41 41.17
N PRO A 91 9.17 -25.98 40.97
CA PRO A 91 9.71 -26.23 39.63
C PRO A 91 8.74 -27.04 38.79
N GLY A 92 8.16 -26.42 37.77
CA GLY A 92 7.37 -27.05 36.73
C GLY A 92 8.05 -26.76 35.40
N VAL A 93 8.41 -27.81 34.67
CA VAL A 93 8.94 -27.66 33.31
C VAL A 93 7.75 -27.57 32.37
N VAL A 94 7.51 -26.39 31.81
CA VAL A 94 6.70 -26.26 30.60
C VAL A 94 7.70 -26.26 29.45
N ALA A 95 7.67 -27.29 28.61
CA ALA A 95 8.56 -27.33 27.45
C ALA A 95 8.30 -26.08 26.57
N PRO A 96 9.34 -25.40 26.07
CA PRO A 96 9.14 -24.36 25.08
C PRO A 96 8.44 -24.97 23.86
N ILE A 97 7.38 -24.32 23.38
CA ILE A 97 6.82 -24.64 22.08
C ILE A 97 7.94 -24.46 21.04
N GLY A 98 8.40 -25.56 20.44
CA GLY A 98 9.53 -25.53 19.49
C GLY A 98 10.63 -26.56 19.71
N GLU A 99 10.60 -27.35 20.81
CA GLU A 99 11.47 -28.54 20.97
C GLU A 99 10.86 -29.84 20.42
N GLU A 100 9.66 -29.77 19.83
CA GLU A 100 9.13 -30.88 19.06
C GLU A 100 10.09 -31.19 17.90
N LYS A 101 10.38 -32.48 17.70
CA LYS A 101 11.21 -32.95 16.60
C LYS A 101 10.67 -32.33 15.32
N ALA A 102 11.45 -31.43 14.70
CA ALA A 102 11.03 -30.70 13.51
C ALA A 102 10.57 -31.71 12.46
N THR A 103 9.26 -31.92 12.35
CA THR A 103 8.70 -32.65 11.23
C THR A 103 8.85 -31.68 10.06
N THR A 104 9.68 -32.03 9.09
CA THR A 104 9.69 -31.36 7.79
C THR A 104 8.36 -31.64 7.12
N SER A 105 7.31 -30.93 7.54
CA SER A 105 6.08 -30.82 6.79
C SER A 105 6.46 -30.05 5.53
N VAL A 106 6.57 -30.75 4.41
CA VAL A 106 6.54 -30.10 3.10
C VAL A 106 5.18 -29.42 3.03
N VAL A 107 5.15 -28.11 3.30
CA VAL A 107 3.95 -27.31 3.11
C VAL A 107 3.70 -27.28 1.61
N LYS A 108 2.95 -28.27 1.12
CA LYS A 108 2.50 -28.32 -0.26
C LYS A 108 1.49 -27.19 -0.39
N ASN A 109 1.91 -26.11 -1.03
CA ASN A 109 1.13 -24.93 -1.33
C ASN A 109 0.97 -23.94 -0.16
N VAL A 110 1.97 -23.07 0.03
CA VAL A 110 1.71 -21.78 0.68
C VAL A 110 0.90 -20.97 -0.33
N ASN A 111 -0.44 -21.02 -0.23
CA ASN A 111 -1.28 -20.13 -1.01
C ASN A 111 -1.08 -18.73 -0.44
N LEU A 112 -0.17 -17.95 -1.05
CA LEU A 112 0.12 -16.60 -0.60
C LEU A 112 -1.19 -15.80 -0.56
N PRO A 113 -1.53 -15.17 0.57
CA PRO A 113 -2.75 -14.38 0.66
C PRO A 113 -2.69 -13.31 -0.42
N LYS A 114 -3.65 -13.35 -1.35
CA LYS A 114 -3.74 -12.43 -2.49
C LYS A 114 -3.91 -10.98 -2.07
N SER A 115 -4.25 -10.74 -0.81
CA SER A 115 -4.39 -9.41 -0.24
C SER A 115 -3.08 -8.79 0.21
N ILE A 116 -2.05 -9.58 0.54
CA ILE A 116 -0.79 -9.05 1.09
C ILE A 116 0.24 -8.92 -0.04
N GLY A 117 0.99 -7.83 -0.01
CA GLY A 117 1.99 -7.55 -1.02
C GLY A 117 3.07 -6.59 -0.56
N LYS A 118 3.95 -6.27 -1.51
CA LYS A 118 4.93 -5.20 -1.34
C LYS A 118 4.39 -3.91 -1.92
N VAL A 119 4.72 -2.80 -1.27
CA VAL A 119 4.59 -1.48 -1.88
C VAL A 119 5.97 -1.00 -2.25
N PHE A 120 6.09 -0.37 -3.41
CA PHE A 120 7.33 0.19 -3.92
C PHE A 120 7.11 1.67 -4.20
N PHE A 121 8.11 2.49 -3.90
CA PHE A 121 8.06 3.93 -4.08
C PHE A 121 9.46 4.51 -4.15
N LEU A 122 9.56 5.78 -4.54
CA LEU A 122 10.76 6.59 -4.41
C LEU A 122 10.63 7.45 -3.16
N ASP A 123 11.66 7.42 -2.30
CA ASP A 123 11.75 8.36 -1.17
C ASP A 123 12.07 9.79 -1.66
N ALA A 124 12.03 10.79 -0.78
CA ALA A 124 12.33 12.18 -1.16
C ALA A 124 13.77 12.37 -1.71
N ALA A 125 14.67 11.41 -1.49
CA ALA A 125 16.01 11.40 -2.08
C ALA A 125 16.06 10.70 -3.45
N GLY A 126 14.91 10.31 -4.00
CA GLY A 126 14.78 9.61 -5.28
C GLY A 126 15.23 8.14 -5.23
N LYS A 127 15.41 7.55 -4.04
CA LYS A 127 15.87 6.16 -3.91
C LYS A 127 14.70 5.20 -3.97
N GLN A 128 14.91 4.05 -4.62
CA GLN A 128 13.93 2.97 -4.71
C GLN A 128 13.81 2.23 -3.38
N ARG A 129 12.61 2.26 -2.82
CA ARG A 129 12.29 1.71 -1.51
C ARG A 129 11.08 0.77 -1.56
N TRP A 130 10.97 -0.11 -0.58
CA TRP A 130 9.77 -0.93 -0.41
C TRP A 130 9.33 -1.08 1.05
N CYS A 131 8.02 -1.12 1.25
CA CYS A 131 7.35 -1.56 2.48
C CYS A 131 6.44 -2.77 2.20
N SER A 132 5.66 -3.18 3.20
CA SER A 132 4.57 -4.15 3.04
C SER A 132 3.22 -3.44 3.15
N ALA A 133 2.21 -3.99 2.49
CA ALA A 133 0.83 -3.50 2.60
C ALA A 133 -0.17 -4.63 2.40
N THR A 134 -1.43 -4.36 2.74
CA THR A 134 -2.55 -5.26 2.48
C THR A 134 -3.69 -4.54 1.75
N SER A 135 -4.30 -5.17 0.76
CA SER A 135 -5.60 -4.74 0.27
C SER A 135 -6.65 -5.01 1.34
N ILE A 136 -7.62 -4.10 1.44
CA ILE A 136 -8.73 -4.20 2.38
C ILE A 136 -10.06 -4.03 1.65
N GLN A 137 -11.12 -4.59 2.23
CA GLN A 137 -12.45 -4.45 1.66
C GLN A 137 -12.88 -2.98 1.72
N SER A 138 -13.23 -2.42 0.56
CA SER A 138 -13.78 -1.07 0.44
C SER A 138 -14.98 -1.08 -0.50
N LYS A 139 -15.80 -0.02 -0.45
CA LYS A 139 -16.96 0.16 -1.32
C LYS A 139 -16.59 0.05 -2.81
N TYR A 140 -15.44 0.58 -3.19
CA TYR A 140 -14.96 0.65 -4.57
C TYR A 140 -13.88 -0.38 -4.90
N ARG A 141 -13.56 -1.30 -3.96
CA ARG A 141 -12.63 -2.43 -4.13
C ARG A 141 -11.20 -2.04 -4.55
N ASN A 142 -10.77 -0.84 -4.19
CA ASN A 142 -9.49 -0.27 -4.62
C ASN A 142 -8.69 0.35 -3.47
N LEU A 143 -8.78 -0.20 -2.26
CA LEU A 143 -8.15 0.37 -1.06
C LEU A 143 -7.06 -0.53 -0.51
N VAL A 144 -5.90 0.07 -0.21
CA VAL A 144 -4.71 -0.58 0.35
C VAL A 144 -4.36 0.08 1.69
N ALA A 145 -4.11 -0.72 2.72
CA ALA A 145 -3.68 -0.28 4.04
C ALA A 145 -2.17 -0.52 4.23
N THR A 146 -1.48 0.46 4.79
CA THR A 146 -0.03 0.45 5.05
C THR A 146 0.33 1.43 6.17
N ALA A 147 1.62 1.60 6.48
CA ALA A 147 2.11 2.62 7.41
C ALA A 147 2.09 4.03 6.78
N GLY A 148 1.94 5.06 7.60
CA GLY A 148 1.99 6.47 7.20
C GLY A 148 3.32 6.82 6.53
N HIS A 149 4.42 6.42 7.15
CA HIS A 149 5.78 6.70 6.65
C HIS A 149 6.12 5.97 5.34
N CYS A 150 5.32 4.99 4.92
CA CYS A 150 5.49 4.30 3.63
C CYS A 150 4.73 5.01 2.49
N VAL A 151 3.98 6.06 2.82
CA VAL A 151 3.12 6.81 1.88
C VAL A 151 3.49 8.29 1.88
N TYR A 152 3.93 8.83 3.01
CA TYR A 152 4.26 10.24 3.20
C TYR A 152 5.64 10.38 3.84
N ASP A 153 6.46 11.31 3.33
CA ASP A 153 7.80 11.56 3.90
C ASP A 153 7.73 12.47 5.13
N ASP A 154 7.90 11.85 6.29
CA ASP A 154 7.85 12.49 7.61
C ASP A 154 9.15 13.23 8.00
N LYS A 155 10.24 13.07 7.22
CA LYS A 155 11.55 13.66 7.52
C LYS A 155 11.77 14.97 6.78
N ALA A 156 11.11 15.16 5.65
CA ALA A 156 11.25 16.34 4.82
C ALA A 156 10.03 17.30 4.88
N ASN A 157 9.00 17.03 5.70
CA ASN A 157 7.69 17.70 5.63
C ASN A 157 7.12 17.68 4.19
N ALA A 158 7.45 16.65 3.42
CA ALA A 158 7.47 16.74 1.97
C ALA A 158 6.69 15.59 1.35
N SER A 159 5.42 15.88 1.06
CA SER A 159 4.62 15.20 0.04
C SER A 159 4.46 13.68 0.18
N VAL A 160 3.55 13.16 -0.63
CA VAL A 160 3.42 11.72 -0.83
C VAL A 160 4.64 11.16 -1.56
N MET A 161 5.01 9.92 -1.25
CA MET A 161 6.11 9.21 -1.90
C MET A 161 5.86 9.08 -3.41
N ASP A 162 6.91 9.27 -4.22
CA ASP A 162 6.81 9.27 -5.68
C ASP A 162 6.76 7.84 -6.25
N LYS A 163 6.15 7.70 -7.43
CA LYS A 163 5.98 6.42 -8.17
C LYS A 163 5.45 5.28 -7.29
N TRP A 164 4.48 5.56 -6.43
CA TRP A 164 3.98 4.56 -5.49
C TRP A 164 3.15 3.47 -6.19
N VAL A 165 3.51 2.21 -5.98
CA VAL A 165 2.78 1.04 -6.49
C VAL A 165 2.63 -0.05 -5.43
N PHE A 166 1.51 -0.75 -5.46
CA PHE A 166 1.24 -1.94 -4.67
C PHE A 166 1.24 -3.19 -5.56
N VAL A 167 1.98 -4.22 -5.15
CA VAL A 167 2.09 -5.49 -5.87
C VAL A 167 1.73 -6.65 -4.94
N PRO A 168 0.48 -7.14 -5.00
CA PRO A 168 0.05 -8.28 -4.22
C PRO A 168 0.81 -9.55 -4.61
N GLY A 169 1.23 -10.32 -3.60
CA GLY A 169 1.98 -11.57 -3.80
C GLY A 169 3.33 -11.40 -4.51
N TYR A 170 3.94 -10.21 -4.46
CA TYR A 170 5.26 -9.99 -5.05
C TYR A 170 6.29 -10.99 -4.53
N TYR A 171 7.02 -11.64 -5.44
CA TYR A 171 8.08 -12.57 -5.09
C TYR A 171 9.19 -12.58 -6.15
N GLN A 172 10.41 -12.20 -5.77
CA GLN A 172 11.61 -12.24 -6.62
C GLN A 172 11.39 -11.64 -8.03
N GLY A 173 10.81 -10.44 -8.10
CA GLY A 173 10.53 -9.76 -9.37
C GLY A 173 9.20 -10.15 -10.03
N LYS A 174 8.50 -11.18 -9.55
CA LYS A 174 7.20 -11.61 -10.08
C LYS A 174 6.07 -10.76 -9.52
N THR A 175 5.12 -10.40 -10.39
CA THR A 175 3.94 -9.58 -10.09
C THR A 175 2.63 -10.38 -10.38
N PRO A 176 2.41 -11.53 -9.71
CA PRO A 176 1.41 -12.51 -10.12
C PRO A 176 -0.03 -12.00 -10.15
N TRP A 177 -0.34 -10.97 -9.36
CA TRP A 177 -1.67 -10.36 -9.27
C TRP A 177 -1.73 -8.95 -9.89
N GLY A 178 -0.70 -8.55 -10.65
CA GLY A 178 -0.60 -7.23 -11.27
C GLY A 178 0.02 -6.16 -10.37
N ILE A 179 0.17 -4.97 -10.93
CA ILE A 179 0.75 -3.78 -10.34
C ILE A 179 -0.34 -2.72 -10.21
N TYR A 180 -0.61 -2.28 -8.99
CA TYR A 180 -1.66 -1.33 -8.68
C TYR A 180 -1.06 0.01 -8.30
N VAL A 181 -1.25 1.02 -9.15
CA VAL A 181 -0.64 2.34 -8.95
C VAL A 181 -1.46 3.17 -7.97
N GLY A 182 -0.78 3.88 -7.05
CA GLY A 182 -1.40 4.78 -6.09
C GLY A 182 -2.07 5.98 -6.77
N LYS A 183 -3.31 6.28 -6.38
CA LYS A 183 -4.11 7.41 -6.87
C LYS A 183 -4.21 8.52 -5.84
N THR A 184 -4.66 8.19 -4.63
CA THR A 184 -4.82 9.15 -3.54
C THR A 184 -4.39 8.50 -2.25
N ALA A 185 -3.47 9.17 -1.55
CA ALA A 185 -3.04 8.82 -0.22
C ALA A 185 -3.94 9.47 0.82
N TYR A 186 -4.24 8.72 1.87
CA TYR A 186 -4.97 9.17 3.05
C TYR A 186 -4.09 8.84 4.26
N VAL A 187 -3.62 9.87 4.95
CA VAL A 187 -2.80 9.75 6.16
C VAL A 187 -3.53 10.40 7.33
N HIS A 188 -3.24 9.97 8.55
CA HIS A 188 -3.79 10.66 9.71
C HIS A 188 -3.21 12.08 9.81
N TYR A 189 -4.04 13.07 10.15
CA TYR A 189 -3.63 14.46 10.28
C TYR A 189 -2.47 14.61 11.26
N ASP A 190 -2.60 14.05 12.47
CA ASP A 190 -1.55 14.12 13.50
C ASP A 190 -0.23 13.49 13.04
N PHE A 191 -0.28 12.47 12.19
CA PHE A 191 0.93 11.91 11.58
C PHE A 191 1.55 12.90 10.59
N SER A 192 0.75 13.45 9.67
CA SER A 192 1.26 14.37 8.64
C SER A 192 1.73 15.73 9.18
N VAL A 193 1.12 16.22 10.26
CA VAL A 193 1.36 17.57 10.79
C VAL A 193 2.30 17.56 12.00
N TYR A 194 2.15 16.59 12.89
CA TYR A 194 2.93 16.51 14.13
C TYR A 194 3.94 15.37 14.16
N ASN A 195 4.02 14.56 13.08
CA ASN A 195 4.83 13.34 13.04
C ASN A 195 4.53 12.40 14.23
N ASP A 196 3.25 12.33 14.62
CA ASP A 196 2.80 11.44 15.69
C ASP A 196 2.89 9.97 15.24
N ARG A 197 3.88 9.25 15.78
CA ARG A 197 4.14 7.84 15.45
C ARG A 197 3.05 6.90 15.97
N ASP A 198 2.23 7.31 16.93
CA ASP A 198 1.06 6.54 17.36
C ASP A 198 -0.07 6.56 16.31
N ARG A 199 0.08 7.38 15.27
CA ARG A 199 -0.84 7.52 14.14
C ARG A 199 -0.19 7.17 12.80
N ASP A 200 0.88 6.38 12.82
CA ASP A 200 1.64 5.91 11.65
C ASP A 200 0.89 4.81 10.85
N TYR A 201 -0.27 5.18 10.32
CA TYR A 201 -1.07 4.36 9.42
C TYR A 201 -1.62 5.21 8.26
N ALA A 202 -1.80 4.56 7.12
CA ALA A 202 -2.31 5.19 5.92
C ALA A 202 -3.16 4.23 5.09
N PHE A 203 -4.01 4.84 4.28
CA PHE A 203 -4.79 4.15 3.26
C PHE A 203 -4.52 4.78 1.91
N VAL A 204 -4.35 3.96 0.88
CA VAL A 204 -4.10 4.42 -0.49
C VAL A 204 -5.17 3.85 -1.39
N THR A 205 -5.87 4.73 -2.11
CA THR A 205 -6.71 4.28 -3.22
C THR A 205 -5.83 4.03 -4.43
N VAL A 206 -6.12 2.97 -5.18
CA VAL A 206 -5.33 2.58 -6.36
C VAL A 206 -6.15 2.62 -7.65
N TYR A 207 -5.45 2.70 -8.78
CA TYR A 207 -5.99 2.40 -10.10
C TYR A 207 -6.21 0.90 -10.29
N ASN A 208 -6.88 0.53 -11.39
CA ASN A 208 -6.95 -0.86 -11.81
C ASN A 208 -5.53 -1.39 -12.08
N GLY A 209 -5.28 -2.63 -11.67
CA GLY A 209 -3.97 -3.23 -11.78
C GLY A 209 -3.59 -3.52 -13.24
N VAL A 210 -2.33 -3.29 -13.57
CA VAL A 210 -1.72 -3.67 -14.86
C VAL A 210 -0.98 -4.99 -14.66
N GLN A 211 -1.17 -5.97 -15.55
CA GLN A 211 -0.40 -7.21 -15.51
C GLN A 211 0.76 -7.12 -16.49
N VAL A 212 1.96 -7.40 -16.01
CA VAL A 212 3.19 -7.39 -16.83
C VAL A 212 3.68 -8.82 -16.93
N GLY A 213 3.93 -9.31 -18.15
CA GLY A 213 4.26 -10.72 -18.39
C GLY A 213 3.05 -11.67 -18.38
N GLY A 214 1.84 -11.16 -18.68
CA GLY A 214 0.73 -12.02 -19.09
C GLY A 214 1.07 -12.78 -20.37
N ALA A 215 0.31 -13.83 -20.71
CA ALA A 215 0.44 -14.43 -22.04
C ALA A 215 -0.01 -13.38 -23.07
N GLY A 216 0.95 -12.59 -23.59
CA GLY A 216 0.68 -11.55 -24.57
C GLY A 216 -0.18 -12.10 -25.70
N LYS A 217 -1.16 -11.32 -26.13
CA LYS A 217 -2.07 -11.72 -27.20
C LYS A 217 -1.27 -11.78 -28.49
N GLU A 218 -1.27 -12.94 -29.14
CA GLU A 218 -0.73 -13.06 -30.49
C GLU A 218 -1.57 -12.19 -31.43
N VAL A 219 -0.91 -11.24 -32.09
CA VAL A 219 -1.53 -10.31 -33.04
C VAL A 219 -0.81 -10.35 -34.38
N SER A 220 -1.51 -9.91 -35.42
CA SER A 220 -0.91 -9.80 -36.75
C SER A 220 0.24 -8.78 -36.74
N TYR A 221 1.18 -8.90 -37.68
CA TYR A 221 2.25 -7.92 -37.84
C TYR A 221 1.75 -6.49 -38.04
N ALA A 222 0.64 -6.31 -38.76
CA ALA A 222 0.05 -5.00 -38.99
C ALA A 222 -0.47 -4.37 -37.68
N ASP A 223 -1.15 -5.17 -36.86
CA ASP A 223 -1.64 -4.73 -35.55
C ASP A 223 -0.50 -4.48 -34.56
N TYR A 224 0.54 -5.31 -34.60
CA TYR A 224 1.77 -5.11 -33.84
C TYR A 224 2.45 -3.79 -34.19
N GLN A 225 2.55 -3.46 -35.48
CA GLN A 225 3.14 -2.19 -35.92
C GLN A 225 2.28 -0.98 -35.53
N ALA A 226 0.95 -1.11 -35.60
CA ALA A 226 0.01 -0.07 -35.20
C ALA A 226 -0.13 0.10 -33.68
N TYR A 227 0.36 -0.86 -32.88
CA TYR A 227 0.29 -0.77 -31.43
C TYR A 227 1.25 0.28 -30.87
N ASN A 228 0.80 1.08 -29.91
CA ASN A 228 1.61 2.15 -29.29
C ASN A 228 2.09 1.79 -27.87
N GLY A 229 1.74 0.62 -27.34
CA GLY A 229 2.17 0.14 -26.03
C GLY A 229 3.42 -0.74 -26.08
N GLU A 230 3.68 -1.48 -24.99
CA GLU A 230 4.83 -2.38 -24.88
C GLU A 230 4.69 -3.55 -25.86
N LYS A 231 5.75 -3.78 -26.64
CA LYS A 231 5.82 -4.76 -27.72
C LYS A 231 6.84 -5.83 -27.36
N SER A 232 6.50 -7.09 -27.57
CA SER A 232 7.45 -8.20 -27.42
C SER A 232 7.41 -9.14 -28.61
N GLU A 233 8.59 -9.60 -29.02
CA GLU A 233 8.78 -10.55 -30.11
C GLU A 233 9.26 -11.87 -29.52
N LYS A 234 8.57 -12.97 -29.85
CA LYS A 234 9.06 -14.30 -29.52
C LYS A 234 9.95 -14.78 -30.66
N ALA A 235 11.26 -14.75 -30.47
CA ALA A 235 12.18 -15.47 -31.35
C ALA A 235 12.02 -16.97 -31.12
N GLU A 236 11.36 -17.68 -32.04
CA GLU A 236 11.23 -19.13 -31.99
C GLU A 236 12.33 -19.75 -32.84
N THR A 237 13.21 -20.57 -32.25
CA THR A 237 14.23 -21.32 -33.01
C THR A 237 13.53 -22.43 -33.77
N VAL A 238 13.34 -22.23 -35.07
CA VAL A 238 12.67 -23.17 -35.95
C VAL A 238 13.65 -24.25 -36.41
N ALA A 239 13.31 -25.52 -36.19
CA ALA A 239 14.21 -26.63 -36.48
C ALA A 239 14.15 -27.10 -37.95
N THR A 240 13.08 -26.73 -38.68
CA THR A 240 12.84 -27.23 -40.04
C THR A 240 12.32 -26.14 -41.00
N PHE A 241 12.59 -26.32 -42.29
CA PHE A 241 12.18 -25.38 -43.35
C PHE A 241 10.66 -25.32 -43.56
N GLU A 242 9.95 -26.44 -43.41
CA GLU A 242 8.48 -26.49 -43.49
C GLU A 242 7.80 -25.70 -42.35
N GLU A 243 8.42 -25.71 -41.17
CA GLU A 243 7.92 -25.00 -39.99
C GLU A 243 8.22 -23.50 -40.09
N TYR A 244 9.34 -23.13 -40.75
CA TYR A 244 9.64 -21.76 -41.13
C TYR A 244 8.64 -21.23 -42.18
N ASP A 245 8.33 -22.00 -43.23
CA ASP A 245 7.40 -21.59 -44.29
C ASP A 245 5.95 -21.45 -43.77
N LYS A 246 5.54 -22.26 -42.79
CA LYS A 246 4.25 -22.09 -42.11
C LYS A 246 4.17 -20.83 -41.26
N LEU A 247 5.28 -20.39 -40.65
CA LEU A 247 5.33 -19.14 -39.87
C LEU A 247 5.33 -17.91 -40.77
N THR A 248 6.03 -17.95 -41.91
CA THR A 248 6.08 -16.83 -42.86
C THR A 248 4.77 -16.64 -43.62
N GLN A 249 4.03 -17.71 -43.94
CA GLN A 249 2.71 -17.62 -44.58
C GLN A 249 1.61 -17.08 -43.66
N LYS A 250 1.77 -17.15 -42.34
CA LYS A 250 0.84 -16.56 -41.36
C LYS A 250 1.05 -15.05 -41.15
N GLY A 251 2.09 -14.47 -41.73
CA GLY A 251 2.59 -13.16 -41.35
C GLY A 251 3.25 -13.22 -39.97
N TYR A 252 4.34 -12.48 -39.77
CA TYR A 252 5.04 -12.42 -38.49
C TYR A 252 4.03 -12.19 -37.34
N VAL A 253 4.04 -13.07 -36.34
CA VAL A 253 3.13 -13.01 -35.19
C VAL A 253 3.84 -12.25 -34.08
N GLY A 254 3.43 -11.01 -33.85
CA GLY A 254 3.91 -10.19 -32.73
C GLY A 254 3.09 -10.47 -31.48
N LYS A 255 3.66 -10.21 -30.29
CA LYS A 255 2.89 -10.17 -29.05
C LYS A 255 2.75 -8.73 -28.59
N VAL A 256 1.53 -8.35 -28.22
CA VAL A 256 1.22 -7.08 -27.58
C VAL A 256 0.63 -7.34 -26.20
N GLU A 257 1.03 -6.54 -25.22
CA GLU A 257 0.41 -6.52 -23.89
C GLU A 257 -0.73 -5.49 -23.90
N ASP A 258 -1.87 -5.77 -23.26
CA ASP A 258 -3.03 -4.87 -23.20
C ASP A 258 -2.86 -3.72 -22.19
#